data_AF-A0A845W7K8-F1
#
_entry.id   AF-A0A845W7K8-F1
#
_cell.length_a   1.000
_cell.length_b   1.000
_cell.length_c   1.000
_cell.angle_alpha   90.00
_cell.angle_beta   90.00
_cell.angle_gamma   90.00
#
_symmetry.space_group_name_H-M   'P 1'
#
loop_
_entity.id
_entity.type
_entity.pdbx_description
1 polymer ?
#
loop_
_entity_poly.entity_id
_entity_poly.type
_entity_poly.pdbx_seq_one_letter_code
_entity_poly.pdbx_strand_id
1 'polypeptide(L)'
;MIASKFDTDVRKTHRLTQEQLTQYHEDGYVIVRGLFDSEEVSLIREVCDNDPNLANSLRTVINQKGEPWHAAVWNGLNDSLVSVVTRLTRIVDTAELILGEECYHWHSKIVQKLPYDDTVINWHQG
;
A
#
# COMPACT_ATOMS: atom_id res chain seq x y z
N MET A 1 -36.30 6.22 -5.65
CA MET A 1 -35.12 7.06 -5.92
C MET A 1 -34.72 7.67 -4.58
N ILE A 2 -33.79 7.05 -3.86
CA ILE A 2 -33.35 7.51 -2.53
C ILE A 2 -31.86 7.80 -2.65
N ALA A 3 -31.52 8.96 -3.20
CA ALA A 3 -30.18 9.51 -3.05
C ALA A 3 -30.13 10.12 -1.64
N SER A 4 -29.69 9.31 -0.68
CA SER A 4 -29.48 9.74 0.69
C SER A 4 -28.29 10.69 0.74
N LYS A 5 -28.55 11.85 1.34
CA LYS A 5 -27.64 12.91 1.78
C LYS A 5 -26.39 12.35 2.46
N PHE A 6 -25.35 12.07 1.69
CA PHE A 6 -24.00 12.11 2.22
C PHE A 6 -23.47 13.51 1.96
N ASP A 7 -22.95 14.14 3.01
CA ASP A 7 -22.11 15.32 2.85
C ASP A 7 -20.92 14.92 2.00
N THR A 8 -20.90 15.34 0.74
CA THR A 8 -19.85 15.02 -0.22
C THR A 8 -18.61 15.88 -0.03
N ASP A 9 -18.60 16.79 0.97
CA ASP A 9 -17.39 17.47 1.40
C ASP A 9 -16.52 16.52 2.23
N VAL A 10 -16.10 15.41 1.61
CA VAL A 10 -14.95 14.64 2.08
C VAL A 10 -13.78 15.60 1.94
N ARG A 11 -13.50 16.36 3.00
CA ARG A 11 -12.35 17.25 3.05
C ARG A 11 -11.12 16.41 2.75
N LYS A 12 -10.57 16.59 1.54
CA LYS A 12 -9.36 15.90 1.14
C LYS A 12 -8.30 16.19 2.19
N THR A 13 -7.85 15.16 2.90
CA THR A 13 -6.82 15.30 3.93
C THR A 13 -5.48 15.22 3.21
N HIS A 14 -5.15 16.28 2.48
CA HIS A 14 -3.90 16.37 1.75
C HIS A 14 -2.75 16.34 2.75
N ARG A 15 -1.95 15.27 2.71
CA ARG A 15 -0.83 15.07 3.64
C ARG A 15 0.53 15.45 3.08
N LEU A 16 0.63 15.72 1.77
CA LEU A 16 1.89 16.19 1.19
C LEU A 16 1.95 17.71 1.21
N THR A 17 3.05 18.21 1.75
CA THR A 17 3.48 19.59 1.57
C THR A 17 3.90 19.83 0.11
N GLN A 18 3.96 21.10 -0.31
CA GLN A 18 4.42 21.42 -1.66
C GLN A 18 5.87 20.96 -1.88
N GLU A 19 6.70 21.05 -0.84
CA GLU A 19 8.08 20.59 -0.84
C GLU A 19 8.17 19.07 -1.04
N GLN A 20 7.30 18.30 -0.40
CA GLN A 20 7.21 16.85 -0.58
C GLN A 20 6.73 16.46 -1.98
N LEU A 21 5.79 17.22 -2.55
CA LEU A 21 5.35 16.99 -3.92
C LEU A 21 6.47 17.29 -4.92
N THR A 22 7.20 18.39 -4.74
CA THR A 22 8.40 18.70 -5.53
C THR A 22 9.45 17.60 -5.40
N GLN A 23 9.72 17.12 -4.18
CA GLN A 23 10.66 16.01 -3.96
C GLN A 23 10.24 14.76 -4.73
N TYR A 24 8.96 14.39 -4.71
CA TYR A 24 8.48 13.25 -5.49
C TYR A 24 8.76 13.41 -6.99
N HIS A 25 8.52 14.60 -7.55
CA HIS A 25 8.77 14.86 -8.98
C HIS A 25 10.26 14.87 -9.35
N GLU A 26 11.15 15.22 -8.43
CA GLU A 26 12.60 15.23 -8.65
C GLU A 26 13.23 13.84 -8.46
N ASP A 27 12.88 13.15 -7.36
CA ASP A 27 13.52 11.90 -6.93
C ASP A 27 12.77 10.65 -7.41
N GLY A 28 11.51 10.78 -7.82
CA GLY A 28 10.62 9.65 -8.15
C GLY A 28 10.04 8.93 -6.92
N TYR A 29 10.26 9.44 -5.70
CA TYR A 29 9.66 8.92 -4.46
C TYR A 29 9.58 9.99 -3.37
N VAL A 30 8.72 9.78 -2.37
CA VAL A 30 8.65 10.62 -1.16
C VAL A 30 8.34 9.78 0.08
N ILE A 31 8.92 10.15 1.23
CA ILE A 31 8.70 9.46 2.51
C ILE A 31 7.80 10.32 3.41
N VAL A 32 6.59 9.82 3.70
CA VAL A 32 5.67 10.43 4.66
C VAL A 32 5.77 9.70 5.99
N ARG A 33 6.43 10.31 6.98
CA ARG A 33 6.59 9.73 8.32
C ARG A 33 5.28 9.86 9.10
N GLY A 34 4.93 8.82 9.86
CA GLY A 34 3.70 8.81 10.66
C GLY A 34 2.42 8.87 9.82
N LEU A 35 2.46 8.32 8.59
CA LEU A 35 1.25 8.19 7.78
C LEU A 35 0.21 7.34 8.50
N PHE A 36 0.68 6.33 9.25
CA PHE A 36 -0.08 5.58 10.24
C PHE A 36 0.63 5.69 11.59
N ASP A 37 -0.13 5.72 12.68
CA ASP A 37 0.44 5.65 14.02
C ASP A 37 0.84 4.21 14.41
N SER A 38 1.47 4.05 15.58
CA SER A 38 1.95 2.76 16.04
C SER A 38 0.85 1.73 16.31
N GLU A 39 -0.36 2.17 16.69
CA GLU A 39 -1.50 1.29 16.94
C GLU A 39 -2.07 0.79 15.62
N GLU A 40 -2.31 1.71 14.66
CA GLU A 40 -2.71 1.39 13.28
C GLU A 40 -1.72 0.40 12.64
N VAL A 41 -0.41 0.64 12.76
CA VAL A 41 0.63 -0.25 12.22
C VAL A 41 0.61 -1.62 12.91
N SER A 42 0.38 -1.67 14.22
CA SER A 42 0.33 -2.94 14.97
C SER A 42 -0.84 -3.81 14.51
N LEU A 43 -2.01 -3.22 14.29
CA LEU A 43 -3.19 -3.92 13.77
C LEU A 43 -2.97 -4.42 12.34
N ILE A 44 -2.38 -3.59 11.46
CA ILE A 44 -2.04 -4.00 10.09
C ILE A 44 -1.09 -5.20 10.13
N ARG A 45 -0.08 -5.15 11.00
CA ARG A 45 0.87 -6.24 11.17
C ARG A 45 0.20 -7.53 11.65
N GLU A 46 -0.73 -7.44 12.60
CA GLU A 46 -1.47 -8.62 13.08
C GLU A 46 -2.21 -9.33 11.95
N VAL A 47 -2.82 -8.57 11.03
CA VAL A 47 -3.47 -9.14 9.84
C VAL A 47 -2.43 -9.75 8.88
N CYS A 48 -1.31 -9.08 8.64
CA CYS A 48 -0.22 -9.63 7.81
C CYS A 48 0.33 -10.96 8.34
N ASP A 49 0.38 -11.13 9.66
CA ASP A 49 0.94 -12.30 10.31
C ASP A 49 -0.08 -13.45 10.44
N ASN A 50 -1.39 -13.14 10.54
CA ASN A 50 -2.41 -14.14 10.91
C ASN A 50 -3.53 -14.36 9.88
N ASP A 51 -3.69 -13.53 8.83
CA ASP A 51 -4.78 -13.68 7.86
C ASP A 51 -4.51 -14.89 6.92
N PRO A 52 -5.35 -15.96 6.98
CA PRO A 52 -5.17 -17.11 6.12
C PRO A 52 -5.34 -16.78 4.63
N ASN A 53 -6.08 -15.74 4.27
CA ASN A 53 -6.22 -15.31 2.88
C ASN A 53 -4.92 -14.74 2.33
N LEU A 54 -4.17 -14.00 3.16
CA LEU A 54 -2.82 -13.54 2.81
C LEU A 54 -1.85 -14.72 2.69
N ALA A 55 -1.87 -15.64 3.64
CA ALA A 55 -1.07 -16.87 3.57
C ALA A 55 -1.36 -17.68 2.30
N ASN A 56 -2.63 -17.81 1.89
CA ASN A 56 -3.02 -18.50 0.65
C ASN A 56 -2.62 -17.73 -0.63
N SER A 57 -2.41 -16.43 -0.51
CA SER A 57 -2.04 -15.56 -1.63
C SER A 57 -0.52 -15.49 -1.82
N LEU A 58 0.28 -16.09 -0.92
CA LEU A 58 1.73 -16.15 -1.05
C LEU A 58 2.15 -16.82 -2.37
N ARG A 59 3.09 -16.20 -3.04
CA ARG A 59 3.76 -16.72 -4.23
C ARG A 59 5.26 -16.70 -3.99
N THR A 60 5.93 -17.75 -4.43
CA THR A 60 7.39 -17.80 -4.48
C THR A 60 7.85 -17.13 -5.76
N VAL A 61 8.80 -16.22 -5.63
CA VAL A 61 9.48 -15.56 -6.74
C VAL A 61 10.96 -15.89 -6.65
N ILE A 62 11.55 -16.28 -7.78
CA ILE A 62 12.96 -16.66 -7.86
C ILE A 62 13.76 -15.44 -8.32
N ASN A 63 14.78 -15.06 -7.56
CA ASN A 63 15.66 -13.97 -7.93
C ASN A 63 16.71 -14.43 -8.98
N GLN A 64 17.53 -13.49 -9.48
CA GLN A 64 18.54 -13.77 -10.51
C GLN A 64 19.61 -14.80 -10.08
N LYS A 65 19.81 -15.00 -8.77
CA LYS A 65 20.74 -15.99 -8.21
C LYS A 65 20.10 -17.36 -7.98
N GLY A 66 18.80 -17.51 -8.26
CA GLY A 66 18.06 -18.74 -7.99
C GLY A 66 17.49 -18.83 -6.57
N GLU A 67 17.58 -17.77 -5.77
CA GLU A 67 17.10 -17.75 -4.38
C GLU A 67 15.62 -17.35 -4.32
N PRO A 68 14.80 -18.04 -3.51
CA PRO A 68 13.38 -17.75 -3.41
C PRO A 68 13.09 -16.60 -2.43
N TRP A 69 12.19 -15.70 -2.81
CA TRP A 69 11.54 -14.77 -1.90
C TRP A 69 10.02 -14.85 -2.06
N HIS A 70 9.28 -14.34 -1.08
CA HIS A 70 7.84 -14.50 -1.02
C HIS A 70 7.09 -13.17 -1.07
N ALA A 71 5.99 -13.17 -1.81
CA ALA A 71 5.01 -12.09 -1.75
C ALA A 71 3.59 -12.60 -1.90
N ALA A 72 2.69 -12.05 -1.10
CA ALA A 72 1.26 -12.17 -1.35
C ALA A 72 0.87 -11.15 -2.41
N VAL A 73 0.14 -11.57 -3.46
CA VAL A 73 -0.33 -10.69 -4.54
C VAL A 73 -1.80 -10.97 -4.83
N TRP A 74 -2.60 -9.91 -4.94
CA TRP A 74 -4.03 -10.03 -5.23
C TRP A 74 -4.57 -8.75 -5.89
N ASN A 75 -5.65 -8.89 -6.68
CA ASN A 75 -6.26 -7.76 -7.40
C ASN A 75 -7.58 -7.30 -6.77
N GLY A 76 -8.27 -8.17 -6.04
CA GLY A 76 -9.58 -7.88 -5.46
C GLY A 76 -9.50 -7.08 -4.16
N LEU A 77 -10.60 -6.43 -3.81
CA LEU A 77 -10.76 -5.78 -2.52
C LEU A 77 -11.79 -6.54 -1.68
N ASN A 78 -11.52 -6.65 -0.39
CA ASN A 78 -12.40 -7.25 0.63
C ASN A 78 -12.40 -6.40 1.92
N ASP A 79 -12.97 -6.94 2.99
CA ASP A 79 -13.10 -6.27 4.29
C ASP A 79 -11.90 -6.52 5.24
N SER A 80 -10.85 -7.21 4.80
CA SER A 80 -9.61 -7.35 5.58
C SER A 80 -8.92 -5.99 5.73
N LEU A 81 -8.27 -5.74 6.87
CA LEU A 81 -7.66 -4.44 7.16
C LEU A 81 -6.64 -4.04 6.08
N VAL A 82 -5.84 -4.98 5.58
CA VAL A 82 -4.86 -4.74 4.50
C VAL A 82 -5.49 -4.36 3.16
N SER A 83 -6.78 -4.64 2.98
CA SER A 83 -7.57 -4.20 1.85
C SER A 83 -8.26 -2.86 2.13
N VAL A 84 -8.76 -2.65 3.36
CA VAL A 84 -9.35 -1.37 3.77
C VAL A 84 -8.33 -0.23 3.68
N VAL A 85 -7.09 -0.47 4.12
CA VAL A 85 -6.04 0.56 4.13
C VAL A 85 -5.78 1.16 2.75
N THR A 86 -5.92 0.38 1.67
CA THR A 86 -5.66 0.88 0.30
C THR A 86 -6.72 1.85 -0.20
N ARG A 87 -7.89 1.90 0.46
CA ARG A 87 -9.03 2.78 0.13
C ARG A 87 -9.21 3.93 1.10
N LEU A 88 -8.32 4.08 2.09
CA LEU A 88 -8.42 5.18 3.03
C LEU A 88 -8.14 6.51 2.32
N THR A 89 -8.87 7.56 2.70
CA THR A 89 -8.70 8.93 2.20
C THR A 89 -7.25 9.37 2.18
N ARG A 90 -6.47 9.07 3.23
CA ARG A 90 -5.04 9.43 3.29
C ARG A 90 -4.16 8.74 2.24
N ILE A 91 -4.57 7.59 1.73
CA ILE A 91 -3.88 6.87 0.64
C ILE A 91 -4.37 7.39 -0.71
N VAL A 92 -5.69 7.39 -0.91
CA VAL A 92 -6.30 7.77 -2.20
C VAL A 92 -6.02 9.23 -2.53
N ASP A 93 -6.24 10.17 -1.61
CA ASP A 93 -5.98 11.60 -1.85
C ASP A 93 -4.51 11.86 -2.16
N THR A 94 -3.59 11.13 -1.52
CA THR A 94 -2.15 11.25 -1.77
C THR A 94 -1.78 10.74 -3.16
N ALA A 95 -2.34 9.61 -3.58
CA ALA A 95 -2.12 9.05 -4.91
C ALA A 95 -2.68 9.97 -6.01
N GLU A 96 -3.92 10.45 -5.85
CA GLU A 96 -4.53 11.38 -6.81
C GLU A 96 -3.80 12.72 -6.88
N LEU A 97 -3.30 13.23 -5.75
CA LEU A 97 -2.49 14.45 -5.74
C LEU A 97 -1.20 14.27 -6.57
N ILE A 98 -0.54 13.12 -6.42
CA ILE A 98 0.68 12.80 -7.17
C ILE A 98 0.38 12.59 -8.66
N LEU A 99 -0.74 11.92 -8.99
CA LEU A 99 -1.13 11.61 -10.36
C LEU A 99 -1.73 12.81 -11.10
N GLY A 100 -2.33 13.75 -10.37
CA GLY A 100 -3.09 14.88 -10.94
C GLY A 100 -4.47 14.49 -11.48
N GLU A 101 -4.93 13.26 -11.23
CA GLU A 101 -6.20 12.71 -11.70
C GLU A 101 -6.76 11.66 -10.73
N GLU A 102 -8.02 11.26 -10.94
CA GLU A 102 -8.64 10.19 -10.17
C GLU A 102 -7.92 8.85 -10.42
N CYS A 103 -7.82 8.03 -9.37
CA CYS A 103 -7.16 6.74 -9.45
C CYS A 103 -8.07 5.61 -8.98
N TYR A 104 -7.71 4.38 -9.34
CA TYR A 104 -8.39 3.18 -8.88
C TYR A 104 -7.37 2.16 -8.39
N HIS A 105 -7.82 1.28 -7.50
CA HIS A 105 -6.99 0.16 -7.05
C HIS A 105 -6.88 -0.89 -8.16
N TRP A 106 -5.65 -1.20 -8.58
CA TRP A 106 -5.38 -2.22 -9.58
C TRP A 106 -4.97 -3.56 -8.95
N HIS A 107 -3.97 -3.53 -8.06
CA HIS A 107 -3.53 -4.70 -7.30
C HIS A 107 -2.86 -4.29 -6.00
N SER A 108 -2.74 -5.25 -5.09
CA SER A 108 -1.99 -5.14 -3.85
C SER A 108 -0.92 -6.22 -3.80
N LYS A 109 0.17 -5.89 -3.10
CA LYS A 109 1.29 -6.80 -2.88
C LYS A 109 1.85 -6.58 -1.48
N ILE A 110 2.04 -7.66 -0.73
CA ILE A 110 2.79 -7.65 0.52
C ILE A 110 4.04 -8.49 0.31
N VAL A 111 5.21 -7.87 0.48
CA VAL A 111 6.50 -8.55 0.45
C VAL A 111 6.89 -8.87 1.89
N GLN A 112 7.08 -10.14 2.20
CA GLN A 112 7.49 -10.58 3.54
C GLN A 112 8.96 -10.94 3.52
N LYS A 113 9.74 -10.26 4.36
CA LYS A 113 11.16 -10.56 4.59
C LYS A 113 11.30 -11.22 5.95
N LEU A 114 11.70 -12.49 5.95
CA LEU A 114 11.87 -13.23 7.19
C LEU A 114 13.16 -12.82 7.92
N PRO A 115 13.19 -12.89 9.26
CA PRO A 115 14.42 -12.73 10.01
C PRO A 115 15.49 -13.72 9.52
N TYR A 116 16.74 -13.26 9.41
CA TYR A 116 17.90 -14.05 8.98
C TYR A 116 17.83 -14.62 7.55
N ASP A 117 16.93 -14.11 6.71
CA ASP A 117 16.90 -14.42 5.28
C ASP A 117 17.83 -13.46 4.52
N ASP A 118 18.82 -13.98 3.82
CA ASP A 118 19.80 -13.20 3.03
C ASP A 118 19.36 -12.96 1.58
N THR A 119 18.18 -13.48 1.18
CA THR A 119 17.68 -13.35 -0.19
C THR A 119 17.48 -11.89 -0.60
N VAL A 120 18.00 -11.50 -1.75
CA VAL A 120 17.84 -10.13 -2.25
C VAL A 120 16.75 -10.03 -3.33
N ILE A 121 15.96 -8.96 -3.25
CA ILE A 121 15.16 -8.49 -4.37
C ILE A 121 16.06 -7.59 -5.20
N ASN A 122 16.38 -8.02 -6.42
CA ASN A 122 17.29 -7.28 -7.29
C ASN A 122 16.70 -5.92 -7.68
N TRP A 123 17.57 -4.95 -8.00
CA TRP A 123 17.17 -3.70 -8.64
C TRP A 123 16.40 -3.99 -9.94
N HIS A 124 15.24 -3.36 -10.09
CA HIS A 124 14.38 -3.48 -11.26
C HIS A 124 13.51 -2.22 -11.42
N GLN A 125 12.95 -2.03 -12.62
CA GLN A 125 11.89 -1.08 -12.94
C GLN A 125 10.78 -1.88 -13.63
N GLY A 126 9.53 -1.64 -13.23
CA GLY A 126 8.35 -2.38 -13.71
C GLY A 126 7.29 -1.47 -14.26
#